data_AF-A0A150NQS0-F1
#
_entry.id   AF-A0A150NQS0-F1
#
_cell.length_a   1.000
_cell.length_b   1.000
_cell.length_c   1.000
_cell.angle_alpha   90.00
_cell.angle_beta   90.00
_cell.angle_gamma   90.00
#
_symmetry.space_group_name_H-M   'P 1'
#
loop_
_entity.id
_entity.type
_entity.pdbx_description
1 polymer ?
#
loop_
_entity_poly.entity_id
_entity_poly.type
_entity_poly.pdbx_seq_one_letter_code
_entity_poly.pdbx_strand_id
1 'polypeptide(L)'
;MIQITNKAQTVLERFNTPELRAKAAEKARDHGLLRGVNADSLALAELLKNSSDVNAETMQEFYSQALLGFYEYASTHYYVANPKISMLDNFLNGTKIVWNSYA
;
A
#
# COMPACT_ATOMS: atom_id res chain seq x y z
N MET A 1 -16.41 -5.18 16.72
CA MET A 1 -15.89 -6.00 15.60
C MET A 1 -15.56 -5.03 14.48
N ILE A 2 -14.32 -5.03 13.99
CA ILE A 2 -13.95 -4.20 12.83
C ILE A 2 -14.55 -4.86 11.58
N GLN A 3 -15.27 -4.09 10.77
CA GLN A 3 -15.81 -4.57 9.51
C GLN A 3 -14.71 -4.59 8.45
N ILE A 4 -14.46 -5.74 7.84
CA ILE A 4 -13.50 -5.85 6.74
C ILE A 4 -14.06 -5.14 5.50
N THR A 5 -13.27 -4.25 4.90
CA THR A 5 -13.65 -3.53 3.69
C THR A 5 -13.06 -4.20 2.44
N ASN A 6 -13.75 -4.05 1.30
CA ASN A 6 -13.28 -4.56 0.01
C ASN A 6 -11.92 -3.98 -0.38
N LYS A 7 -11.69 -2.70 -0.05
CA LYS A 7 -10.43 -2.02 -0.36
C LYS A 7 -9.28 -2.60 0.45
N ALA A 8 -9.48 -2.86 1.74
CA ALA A 8 -8.46 -3.52 2.56
C ALA A 8 -8.08 -4.90 1.99
N GLN A 9 -9.08 -5.69 1.56
CA GLN A 9 -8.83 -6.96 0.87
C GLN A 9 -8.03 -6.77 -0.42
N THR A 10 -8.46 -5.82 -1.28
CA THR A 10 -7.75 -5.53 -2.54
C THR A 10 -6.30 -5.11 -2.30
N VAL A 11 -6.03 -4.25 -1.30
CA VAL A 11 -4.66 -3.83 -0.96
C VAL A 11 -3.82 -5.02 -0.52
N LEU A 12 -4.37 -5.90 0.31
CA LEU A 12 -3.67 -7.10 0.76
C LEU A 12 -3.40 -8.08 -0.39
N GLU A 13 -4.35 -8.27 -1.30
CA GLU A 13 -4.19 -9.11 -2.48
C GLU A 13 -3.15 -8.55 -3.46
N ARG A 14 -3.07 -7.22 -3.60
CA ARG A 14 -2.08 -6.57 -4.46
C ARG A 14 -0.69 -6.61 -3.86
N PHE A 15 -0.58 -6.48 -2.53
CA PHE A 15 0.68 -6.66 -1.80
C PHE A 15 0.68 -8.01 -1.07
N ASN A 16 0.58 -9.08 -1.86
CA ASN A 16 0.37 -10.44 -1.35
C ASN A 16 1.58 -11.07 -0.64
N THR A 17 2.78 -10.49 -0.73
CA THR A 17 3.97 -10.99 -0.01
C THR A 17 4.46 -10.00 1.05
N PRO A 18 5.12 -10.47 2.13
CA PRO A 18 5.77 -9.61 3.12
C PRO A 18 6.74 -8.60 2.48
N GLU A 19 7.51 -8.99 1.47
CA GLU A 19 8.52 -8.16 0.82
C GLU A 19 7.89 -7.02 0.01
N LEU A 20 6.80 -7.31 -0.70
CA LEU A 20 6.05 -6.27 -1.42
C LEU A 20 5.43 -5.27 -0.45
N ARG A 21 4.84 -5.76 0.64
CA ARG A 21 4.29 -4.88 1.69
C ARG A 21 5.38 -4.01 2.30
N ALA A 22 6.54 -4.57 2.63
CA ALA A 22 7.65 -3.82 3.23
C ALA A 22 8.15 -2.70 2.30
N LYS A 23 8.36 -3.00 1.01
CA LYS A 23 8.78 -2.03 0.00
C LYS A 23 7.73 -0.94 -0.23
N ALA A 24 6.44 -1.30 -0.29
CA ALA A 24 5.35 -0.35 -0.47
C ALA A 24 5.24 0.60 0.74
N ALA A 25 5.34 0.05 1.95
CA ALA A 25 5.29 0.84 3.18
C ALA A 25 6.49 1.78 3.30
N GLU A 26 7.71 1.32 2.98
CA GLU A 26 8.90 2.16 2.91
C GLU A 26 8.71 3.33 1.93
N LYS A 27 8.28 3.03 0.69
CA LYS A 27 7.96 4.03 -0.33
C LYS A 27 6.94 5.06 0.17
N ALA A 28 5.86 4.62 0.82
CA ALA A 28 4.88 5.54 1.39
C ALA A 28 5.47 6.45 2.46
N ARG A 29 6.32 5.90 3.34
CA ARG A 29 6.95 6.66 4.43
C ARG A 29 7.92 7.72 3.89
N ASP A 30 8.80 7.33 2.99
CA ASP A 30 9.82 8.21 2.42
C ASP A 30 9.22 9.37 1.63
N HIS A 31 8.03 9.16 1.06
CA HIS A 31 7.33 10.15 0.24
C HIS A 31 6.13 10.79 0.96
N GLY A 32 6.00 10.61 2.28
CA GLY A 32 4.97 11.30 3.08
C GLY A 32 3.53 10.93 2.72
N LEU A 33 3.29 9.70 2.24
CA LEU A 33 1.98 9.22 1.81
C LEU A 33 1.11 8.65 2.94
N LEU A 34 1.59 8.70 4.19
CA LEU A 34 0.82 8.20 5.32
C LEU A 34 -0.43 9.07 5.48
N ARG A 35 -1.58 8.41 5.44
CA ARG A 35 -2.88 9.02 5.67
C ARG A 35 -3.35 8.59 7.05
N GLY A 36 -3.91 9.52 7.82
CA GLY A 36 -4.41 9.22 9.16
C GLY A 36 -5.42 8.06 9.18
N VAL A 37 -5.65 7.53 10.37
CA VAL A 37 -6.52 6.37 10.63
C VAL A 37 -7.88 6.52 9.97
N ASN A 38 -8.33 5.49 9.24
CA ASN A 38 -9.66 5.41 8.66
C ASN A 38 -10.19 3.96 8.66
N ALA A 39 -11.43 3.76 8.21
CA ALA A 39 -12.06 2.44 8.21
C ALA A 39 -11.27 1.39 7.39
N ASP A 40 -10.67 1.79 6.27
CA ASP A 40 -9.85 0.90 5.46
C ASP A 40 -8.53 0.54 6.15
N SER A 41 -7.87 1.49 6.83
CA SER A 41 -6.60 1.23 7.54
C SER A 41 -6.83 0.32 8.74
N LEU A 42 -7.93 0.51 9.46
CA LEU A 42 -8.34 -0.37 10.56
C LEU A 42 -8.70 -1.77 10.07
N ALA A 43 -9.45 -1.88 8.96
CA ALA A 43 -9.79 -3.16 8.36
C ALA A 43 -8.55 -3.91 7.85
N LEU A 44 -7.62 -3.22 7.21
CA LEU A 44 -6.37 -3.80 6.74
C LEU A 44 -5.49 -4.24 7.91
N ALA A 45 -5.43 -3.45 8.99
CA ALA A 45 -4.70 -3.82 10.20
C ALA A 45 -5.25 -5.12 10.81
N GLU A 46 -6.58 -5.26 10.86
CA GLU A 46 -7.25 -6.47 11.34
C GLU A 46 -6.92 -7.69 10.44
N LEU A 47 -6.91 -7.53 9.11
CA LEU A 47 -6.51 -8.60 8.19
C LEU A 47 -5.05 -9.03 8.41
N LEU A 48 -4.15 -8.08 8.60
CA LEU A 48 -2.73 -8.33 8.81
C LEU A 48 -2.46 -8.96 10.18
N LYS A 49 -3.24 -8.60 11.21
CA LYS A 49 -3.13 -9.16 12.57
C LYS A 49 -3.40 -10.66 12.55
N ASN A 50 -4.36 -11.09 11.74
CA ASN A 50 -4.71 -12.49 11.54
C ASN A 50 -3.73 -13.25 10.62
N SER A 51 -2.72 -12.58 10.02
CA SER A 51 -1.73 -13.20 9.14
C SER A 51 -0.39 -13.56 9.82
N SER A 52 -0.37 -13.72 11.15
CA SER A 52 0.74 -14.23 11.98
C SER A 52 2.09 -13.46 12.04
N ASP A 53 2.32 -12.42 11.23
CA ASP A 53 3.67 -11.85 11.04
C ASP A 53 3.97 -10.48 11.71
N VAL A 54 3.07 -9.84 12.46
CA VAL A 54 3.41 -8.58 13.16
C VAL A 54 2.65 -8.48 14.50
N ASN A 55 3.38 -8.46 15.62
CA ASN A 55 2.84 -8.57 16.98
C ASN A 55 2.86 -7.23 17.76
N ALA A 56 2.37 -6.14 17.15
CA ALA A 56 2.14 -4.87 17.86
C ALA A 56 1.03 -4.08 17.18
N GLU A 57 -0.15 -3.98 17.81
CA GLU A 57 -1.37 -3.36 17.24
C GLU A 57 -1.12 -1.94 16.69
N THR A 58 -0.30 -1.13 17.37
CA THR A 58 0.03 0.23 16.92
C THR A 58 0.94 0.23 15.68
N MET A 59 1.87 -0.72 15.57
CA MET A 59 2.74 -0.82 14.39
C MET A 59 1.96 -1.31 13.16
N GLN A 60 0.95 -2.15 13.39
CA GLN A 60 0.15 -2.74 12.33
C GLN A 60 -0.80 -1.72 11.69
N GLU A 61 -1.34 -0.81 12.49
CA GLU A 61 -2.17 0.28 11.99
C GLU A 61 -1.33 1.27 11.14
N PHE A 62 -0.18 1.73 11.66
CA PHE A 62 0.75 2.57 10.89
C PHE A 62 1.21 1.92 9.59
N TYR A 63 1.47 0.61 9.63
CA TYR A 63 1.84 -0.16 8.44
C TYR A 63 0.68 -0.20 7.44
N SER A 64 -0.55 -0.39 7.91
CA SER A 64 -1.75 -0.39 7.07
C SER A 64 -2.00 0.96 6.41
N GLN A 65 -1.82 2.06 7.14
CA GLN A 65 -1.87 3.41 6.56
C GLN A 65 -0.86 3.57 5.41
N ALA A 66 0.37 3.09 5.61
CA ALA A 66 1.41 3.19 4.59
C ALA A 66 1.06 2.39 3.33
N LEU A 67 0.56 1.16 3.50
CA LEU A 67 0.13 0.32 2.37
C LEU A 67 -1.04 0.95 1.59
N LEU A 68 -2.06 1.45 2.29
CA LEU A 68 -3.18 2.13 1.66
C LEU A 68 -2.74 3.40 0.94
N GLY A 69 -1.93 4.23 1.59
CA GLY A 69 -1.43 5.48 1.03
C GLY A 69 -0.62 5.25 -0.24
N PHE A 70 0.29 4.26 -0.23
CA PHE A 70 1.03 3.89 -1.43
C PHE A 70 0.12 3.34 -2.53
N TYR A 71 -0.81 2.44 -2.19
CA TYR A 71 -1.74 1.87 -3.17
C TYR A 71 -2.56 2.94 -3.89
N GLU A 72 -3.16 3.87 -3.14
CA GLU A 72 -3.98 4.95 -3.72
C GLU A 72 -3.15 5.88 -4.62
N TYR A 73 -1.97 6.28 -4.15
CA TYR A 73 -1.07 7.12 -4.93
C TYR A 73 -0.64 6.40 -6.21
N ALA A 74 -0.10 5.19 -6.07
CA ALA A 74 0.49 4.46 -7.18
C ALA A 74 -0.55 4.01 -8.23
N SER A 75 -1.79 3.75 -7.81
CA SER A 75 -2.89 3.40 -8.73
C SER A 75 -3.38 4.58 -9.57
N THR A 76 -3.11 5.81 -9.13
CA THR A 76 -3.63 7.04 -9.77
C THR A 76 -2.58 7.81 -10.55
N HIS A 77 -1.29 7.56 -10.30
CA HIS A 77 -0.18 8.23 -10.97
C HIS A 77 0.35 7.37 -12.11
N TYR A 78 0.40 7.94 -13.32
CA TYR A 78 0.76 7.21 -14.54
C TYR A 78 2.03 7.75 -15.16
N TYR A 79 2.77 6.86 -15.82
CA TYR A 79 3.99 7.24 -16.52
C TYR A 79 3.69 8.35 -17.55
N VAL A 80 4.53 9.38 -17.57
CA VAL A 80 4.37 10.56 -18.43
C VAL A 80 4.62 10.22 -19.91
N ALA A 81 5.39 9.16 -20.20
CA ALA A 81 5.62 8.70 -21.57
C ALA A 81 4.57 7.65 -22.02
N ASN A 82 4.56 7.35 -23.33
CA ASN A 82 3.66 6.36 -23.94
C ASN A 82 4.36 4.99 -24.02
N PRO A 83 3.75 3.86 -23.61
CA PRO A 83 2.37 3.66 -23.13
C PRO A 83 2.11 4.18 -21.71
N LYS A 84 0.87 4.56 -21.42
CA LYS A 84 0.41 4.89 -20.06
C LYS A 84 0.38 3.63 -19.19
N ILE A 85 1.33 3.51 -18.26
CA ILE A 85 1.41 2.44 -17.27
C ILE A 85 1.33 3.07 -15.87
N SER A 86 0.54 2.50 -14.96
CA SER A 86 0.44 3.05 -13.60
C SER A 86 1.72 2.81 -12.81
N MET A 87 1.99 3.65 -11.82
CA MET A 87 3.10 3.42 -10.90
C MET A 87 2.91 2.10 -10.14
N LEU A 88 1.67 1.72 -9.85
CA LEU A 88 1.36 0.45 -9.22
C LEU A 88 1.77 -0.74 -10.10
N ASP A 89 1.47 -0.72 -11.39
CA ASP A 89 1.83 -1.81 -12.30
C ASP A 89 3.36 -1.96 -12.37
N ASN A 90 4.09 -0.85 -12.50
CA ASN A 90 5.55 -0.89 -12.49
C ASN A 90 6.11 -1.36 -11.15
N PHE A 91 5.50 -0.97 -10.02
CA PHE A 91 5.87 -1.48 -8.71
C PHE A 91 5.71 -3.00 -8.61
N LEU A 92 4.54 -3.52 -8.99
CA LEU A 92 4.20 -4.94 -8.90
C LEU A 92 5.06 -5.78 -9.85
N ASN A 93 5.42 -5.25 -11.01
CA ASN A 93 6.32 -5.89 -11.98
C ASN A 93 7.81 -5.79 -11.58
N GLY A 94 8.13 -5.21 -10.42
CA GLY A 94 9.52 -5.02 -9.97
C GLY A 94 10.33 -4.03 -10.83
N THR A 95 9.64 -3.22 -11.64
CA THR A 95 10.26 -2.20 -12.50
C THR A 95 10.68 -1.00 -11.65
N LYS A 96 11.80 -0.38 -12.01
CA LYS A 96 12.29 0.81 -11.31
C LYS A 96 11.28 1.96 -11.43
N ILE A 97 10.88 2.51 -10.30
CA ILE A 97 10.01 3.68 -10.22
C ILE A 97 10.87 4.94 -10.10
N VAL A 98 10.74 5.83 -11.08
CA VAL A 98 11.24 7.20 -11.00
C VAL A 98 10.05 8.11 -10.75
N TRP A 99 9.86 8.57 -9.52
CA TRP A 99 8.65 9.28 -9.08
C TRP A 99 8.28 10.48 -9.95
N ASN A 100 9.26 11.29 -10.34
CA ASN A 100 9.08 12.47 -11.19
C ASN A 100 8.60 12.13 -12.62
N SER A 101 8.70 10.87 -13.03
CA SER A 101 8.21 10.39 -14.33
C SER A 101 6.73 10.00 -14.28
N TYR A 102 6.04 10.18 -13.16
CA TYR A 102 4.61 9.93 -13.03
C TYR A 102 3.86 11.24 -12.72
N ALA A 103 2.71 11.40 -13.35
CA ALA A 103 1.80 12.54 -13.20
C ALA A 103 0.40 12.10 -12.79
#